data_AF-A0ABD3NHK3-F1
#
_entry.id   AF-A0ABD3NHK3-F1
#
_cell.length_a   1.000
_cell.length_b   1.000
_cell.length_c   1.000
_cell.angle_alpha   90.00
_cell.angle_beta   90.00
_cell.angle_gamma   90.00
#
_symmetry.space_group_name_H-M   'P 1'
#
loop_
_entity.id
_entity.type
_entity.pdbx_description
1 polymer ?
#
loop_
_entity_poly.entity_id
_entity_poly.type
_entity_poly.pdbx_seq_one_letter_code
_entity_poly.pdbx_strand_id
1 'polypeptide(L)'
;MVSQAEVAEINTYFRNRMEESKKIWAARGRDARIAAEKARSAGPPTWRQLKGIPLMLHEIGHVGNRPFMIGFGVSAVIALWVQTKFTDDMKESSPYWSQYHLKKSTGGH
;
A
#
# COMPACT_ATOMS: atom_id res chain seq x y z
N MET A 1 48.88 20.51 -27.67
CA MET A 1 48.70 19.08 -28.03
C MET A 1 48.73 18.30 -26.74
N VAL A 2 47.71 17.51 -26.46
CA VAL A 2 47.66 16.67 -25.25
C VAL A 2 48.71 15.57 -25.40
N SER A 3 49.52 15.34 -24.37
CA SER A 3 50.57 14.33 -24.43
C SER A 3 49.98 12.92 -24.47
N GLN A 4 50.70 11.96 -25.05
CA GLN A 4 50.26 10.55 -25.05
C GLN A 4 50.04 10.01 -23.62
N ALA A 5 50.81 10.49 -22.65
CA ALA A 5 50.67 10.13 -21.25
C ALA A 5 49.33 10.62 -20.65
N GLU A 6 48.95 11.87 -20.90
CA GLU A 6 47.65 12.43 -20.47
C GLU A 6 46.49 11.69 -21.13
N VAL A 7 46.59 11.33 -22.41
CA VAL A 7 45.56 10.54 -23.09
C VAL A 7 45.39 9.14 -22.46
N ALA A 8 46.48 8.51 -22.05
CA ALA A 8 46.45 7.21 -21.38
C ALA A 8 45.81 7.29 -19.98
N GLU A 9 46.12 8.34 -19.24
CA GLU A 9 45.57 8.58 -17.89
C GLU A 9 44.06 8.88 -17.94
N ILE A 10 43.64 9.72 -18.88
CA ILE A 10 42.22 10.04 -19.14
C ILE A 10 41.43 8.78 -19.50
N ASN A 11 41.96 7.96 -20.41
CA ASN A 11 41.29 6.71 -20.80
C ASN A 11 41.18 5.71 -19.64
N THR A 12 42.20 5.67 -18.77
CA THR A 12 42.20 4.80 -17.59
C THR A 12 41.15 5.26 -16.59
N TYR A 13 41.04 6.57 -16.35
CA TYR A 13 40.01 7.16 -15.51
C TYR A 13 38.60 6.80 -16.00
N PHE A 14 38.30 7.01 -17.29
CA PHE A 14 36.97 6.72 -17.84
C PHE A 14 36.63 5.22 -17.81
N ARG A 15 37.61 4.34 -18.05
CA ARG A 15 37.42 2.88 -17.90
C ARG A 15 37.05 2.51 -16.47
N ASN A 16 37.79 3.01 -15.49
CA ASN A 16 37.52 2.73 -14.07
C ASN A 16 36.14 3.26 -13.67
N ARG A 17 35.77 4.47 -14.13
CA ARG A 17 34.45 5.08 -13.89
C ARG A 17 33.31 4.26 -14.50
N MET A 18 33.52 3.70 -15.69
CA MET A 18 32.55 2.84 -16.36
C MET A 18 32.38 1.50 -15.63
N GLU A 19 33.46 0.91 -15.13
CA GLU A 19 33.41 -0.30 -14.33
C GLU A 19 32.69 -0.09 -12.99
N GLU A 20 32.96 1.01 -12.30
CA GLU A 20 32.20 1.42 -11.10
C GLU A 20 30.72 1.59 -11.41
N SER A 21 30.39 2.28 -12.51
CA SER A 21 29.01 2.51 -12.90
C SER A 21 28.29 1.19 -13.19
N LYS A 22 28.94 0.23 -13.86
CA LYS A 22 28.40 -1.12 -14.08
C LYS A 22 28.17 -1.87 -12.77
N LYS A 23 29.10 -1.80 -11.81
CA LYS A 23 28.95 -2.40 -10.47
C LYS A 23 27.76 -1.82 -9.72
N ILE A 24 27.61 -0.49 -9.73
CA ILE A 24 26.47 0.20 -9.10
C ILE A 24 25.16 -0.18 -9.77
N TRP A 25 25.14 -0.30 -11.10
CA TRP A 25 23.93 -0.66 -11.85
C TRP A 25 23.51 -2.10 -11.60
N ALA A 26 24.47 -3.04 -11.56
CA ALA A 26 24.23 -4.43 -11.18
C ALA A 26 23.69 -4.53 -9.74
N ALA A 27 24.22 -3.72 -8.81
CA ALA A 27 23.77 -3.66 -7.42
C ALA A 27 22.39 -2.99 -7.24
N ARG A 28 21.83 -2.32 -8.26
CA ARG A 28 20.49 -1.71 -8.25
C ARG A 28 19.43 -2.56 -8.96
N GLY A 29 19.77 -3.79 -9.35
CA GLY A 29 18.88 -4.72 -10.04
C GLY A 29 17.60 -5.04 -9.26
N ARG A 30 16.67 -5.74 -9.93
CA ARG A 30 15.36 -6.16 -9.37
C ARG A 30 15.52 -6.82 -8.00
N ASP A 31 16.53 -7.67 -7.83
CA ASP A 31 16.77 -8.40 -6.59
C ASP A 31 17.20 -7.48 -5.43
N ALA A 32 17.97 -6.43 -5.71
CA ALA A 32 18.32 -5.43 -4.71
C ALA A 32 17.10 -4.59 -4.29
N ARG A 33 16.18 -4.32 -5.22
CA ARG A 33 14.91 -3.64 -4.90
C ARG A 33 14.02 -4.55 -4.03
N ILE A 34 13.94 -5.84 -4.36
CA ILE A 34 13.23 -6.84 -3.55
C ILE A 34 13.86 -6.97 -2.16
N ALA A 35 15.20 -7.03 -2.07
CA ALA A 35 15.92 -7.09 -0.80
C ALA A 35 15.71 -5.82 0.04
N ALA A 36 15.69 -4.64 -0.58
CA ALA A 36 15.41 -3.38 0.11
C ALA A 36 13.95 -3.29 0.60
N GLU A 37 12.98 -3.74 -0.20
CA GLU A 37 11.57 -3.86 0.21
C GLU A 37 11.45 -4.84 1.39
N LYS A 38 12.09 -6.01 1.28
CA LYS A 38 12.11 -7.04 2.31
C LYS A 38 12.75 -6.55 3.60
N ALA A 39 13.84 -5.79 3.51
CA ALA A 39 14.49 -5.15 4.66
C ALA A 39 13.60 -4.09 5.32
N ARG A 40 12.84 -3.32 4.53
CA ARG A 40 11.84 -2.37 5.06
C ARG A 40 10.67 -3.07 5.76
N SER A 41 10.28 -4.26 5.30
CA SER A 41 9.21 -5.06 5.90
C SER A 41 9.68 -6.02 7.00
N ALA A 42 10.98 -6.16 7.23
CA ALA A 42 11.55 -7.12 8.19
C ALA A 42 11.40 -6.69 9.66
N GLY A 43 11.23 -5.38 9.91
CA GLY A 43 10.97 -4.84 11.24
C GLY A 43 9.47 -4.87 11.59
N PRO A 44 9.13 -4.81 12.89
CA PRO A 44 7.75 -4.56 13.28
C PRO A 44 7.29 -3.24 12.64
N PRO A 45 6.15 -3.24 11.93
CA PRO A 45 5.68 -2.04 11.24
C PRO A 45 5.45 -0.91 12.23
N THR A 46 5.99 0.25 11.92
CA THR A 46 5.71 1.48 12.67
C THR A 46 4.23 1.84 12.51
N TRP A 47 3.67 2.59 13.46
CA TRP A 47 2.25 2.98 13.41
C TRP A 47 1.85 3.69 12.10
N ARG A 48 2.77 4.42 11.45
CA ARG A 48 2.55 5.07 10.15
C ARG A 48 2.47 4.10 8.98
N GLN A 49 3.01 2.90 9.14
CA GLN A 49 3.00 1.84 8.12
C GLN A 49 1.79 0.92 8.29
N LEU A 50 1.12 0.94 9.45
CA LEU A 50 -0.10 0.18 9.68
C LEU A 50 -1.25 0.75 8.83
N LYS A 51 -2.07 -0.15 8.29
CA LYS A 51 -3.29 0.19 7.53
C LYS A 51 -4.39 -0.82 7.88
N GLY A 52 -5.66 -0.46 7.66
CA GLY A 52 -6.80 -1.36 7.85
C GLY A 52 -6.91 -1.90 9.28
N ILE A 53 -7.17 -3.20 9.43
CA ILE A 53 -7.39 -3.86 10.72
C ILE A 53 -6.19 -3.71 11.68
N PRO A 54 -4.93 -3.95 11.27
CA PRO A 54 -3.77 -3.71 12.13
C PRO A 54 -3.67 -2.28 12.69
N LEU A 55 -4.00 -1.28 11.87
CA LEU A 55 -4.03 0.12 12.33
C LEU A 55 -5.15 0.33 13.35
N MET A 56 -6.37 -0.16 13.06
CA MET A 56 -7.49 -0.04 14.01
C MET A 56 -7.17 -0.66 15.37
N LEU A 57 -6.54 -1.83 15.41
CA LEU A 57 -6.12 -2.47 16.66
C LEU A 57 -5.09 -1.63 17.42
N HIS A 58 -4.12 -1.04 16.70
CA HIS A 58 -3.16 -0.10 17.29
C HIS A 58 -3.87 1.14 17.88
N GLU A 59 -4.84 1.72 17.16
CA GLU A 59 -5.57 2.91 17.59
C GLU A 59 -6.48 2.67 18.80
N ILE A 60 -7.00 1.45 19.01
CA ILE A 60 -7.79 1.11 20.21
C ILE A 60 -6.96 1.25 21.49
N GLY A 61 -5.65 0.98 21.41
CA GLY A 61 -4.72 1.13 22.53
C GLY A 61 -4.33 2.58 22.83
N HIS A 62 -4.55 3.51 21.89
CA HIS A 62 -4.15 4.90 22.03
C HIS A 62 -5.17 5.71 22.85
N VAL A 63 -4.76 6.28 23.98
CA VAL A 63 -5.66 6.95 24.96
C VAL A 63 -6.54 8.01 24.32
N GLY A 64 -6.02 8.78 23.35
CA GLY A 64 -6.78 9.83 22.66
C GLY A 64 -7.81 9.30 21.65
N ASN A 65 -7.55 8.16 21.01
CA ASN A 65 -8.40 7.62 19.95
C ASN A 65 -9.33 6.49 20.43
N ARG A 66 -9.07 5.95 21.63
CA ARG A 66 -9.84 4.86 22.23
C ARG A 66 -11.36 5.12 22.28
N PRO A 67 -11.86 6.30 22.72
CA PRO A 67 -13.31 6.57 22.70
C PRO A 67 -13.89 6.53 21.29
N PHE A 68 -13.18 7.07 20.30
CA PHE A 68 -13.60 7.06 18.90
C PHE A 68 -13.65 5.64 18.34
N MET A 69 -12.62 4.82 18.61
CA MET A 69 -12.57 3.44 18.14
C MET A 69 -13.66 2.56 18.76
N ILE A 70 -13.97 2.76 20.05
CA ILE A 70 -15.10 2.10 20.70
C ILE A 70 -16.41 2.54 20.05
N GLY A 71 -16.61 3.85 19.84
CA GLY A 71 -17.80 4.37 19.16
C GLY A 71 -17.97 3.78 17.77
N PHE A 72 -16.90 3.75 16.97
CA PHE A 72 -16.90 3.12 15.66
C PHE A 72 -17.31 1.64 15.72
N GLY A 73 -16.74 0.88 16.66
CA GLY A 73 -17.10 -0.54 16.86
C GLY A 73 -18.58 -0.73 17.21
N VAL A 74 -19.11 0.08 18.13
CA VAL A 74 -20.53 0.03 18.51
C VAL A 74 -21.42 0.36 17.32
N SER A 75 -21.14 1.44 16.58
CA SER A 75 -21.91 1.82 15.40
C SER A 75 -21.86 0.75 14.32
N ALA A 76 -20.71 0.11 14.10
CA ALA A 76 -20.57 -0.98 13.13
C ALA A 76 -21.42 -2.20 13.51
N VAL A 77 -21.42 -2.61 14.78
CA VAL A 77 -22.24 -3.73 15.26
C VAL A 77 -23.73 -3.41 15.13
N ILE A 78 -24.17 -2.20 15.49
CA ILE A 78 -25.56 -1.77 15.32
C ILE A 78 -25.95 -1.79 13.85
N ALA A 79 -25.09 -1.25 12.96
CA ALA A 79 -25.36 -1.25 11.53
C ALA A 79 -25.51 -2.66 10.96
N LEU A 80 -24.62 -3.58 11.35
CA LEU A 80 -24.72 -4.99 10.96
C LEU A 80 -26.00 -5.64 11.48
N TRP A 81 -26.37 -5.39 12.75
CA TRP A 81 -27.61 -5.88 13.32
C TRP A 81 -28.84 -5.36 12.57
N VAL A 82 -28.88 -4.06 12.27
CA VAL A 82 -29.95 -3.45 11.47
C VAL A 82 -30.01 -4.07 10.07
N GLN A 83 -28.87 -4.33 9.42
CA GLN A 83 -28.83 -5.02 8.12
C GLN A 83 -29.47 -6.41 8.16
N THR A 84 -29.38 -7.14 9.28
CA THR A 84 -30.06 -8.45 9.41
C THR A 84 -31.59 -8.37 9.42
N LYS A 85 -32.15 -7.18 9.65
CA LYS A 85 -33.61 -6.97 9.73
C LYS A 85 -34.24 -6.62 8.38
N PHE A 86 -33.45 -6.30 7.37
CA PHE A 86 -33.98 -6.08 6.02
C PHE A 86 -34.03 -7.40 5.25
N THR A 87 -35.24 -7.85 4.94
CA THR A 87 -35.48 -8.95 4.00
C THR A 87 -35.15 -8.52 2.58
N ASP A 88 -34.95 -9.49 1.68
CA ASP A 88 -34.61 -9.20 0.28
C ASP A 88 -35.76 -8.48 -0.45
N ASP A 89 -37.01 -8.84 -0.15
CA ASP A 89 -38.21 -8.13 -0.65
C ASP A 89 -38.24 -6.65 -0.23
N MET A 90 -37.81 -6.34 1.00
CA MET A 90 -37.73 -4.96 1.50
C MET A 90 -36.58 -4.17 0.85
N LYS A 91 -35.52 -4.85 0.42
CA LYS A 91 -34.42 -4.22 -0.32
C LYS A 91 -34.79 -4.00 -1.78
N GLU A 92 -35.48 -4.93 -2.40
CA GLU A 92 -35.93 -4.82 -3.79
C GLU A 92 -36.97 -3.70 -3.97
N SER A 93 -37.91 -3.58 -3.03
CA SER A 93 -38.92 -2.51 -3.02
C SER A 93 -38.41 -1.15 -2.51
N SER A 94 -37.17 -1.07 -2.01
CA SER A 94 -36.60 0.19 -1.52
C SER A 94 -36.03 1.03 -2.68
N PRO A 95 -36.45 2.30 -2.82
CA PRO A 95 -35.89 3.21 -3.82
C PRO A 95 -34.38 3.43 -3.67
N TYR A 96 -33.89 3.39 -2.42
CA TYR A 96 -32.46 3.54 -2.12
C TYR A 96 -31.66 2.31 -2.59
N TRP A 97 -32.10 1.10 -2.24
CA TRP A 97 -31.37 -0.12 -2.60
C TRP A 97 -31.45 -0.43 -4.10
N SER A 98 -32.60 -0.19 -4.74
CA SER A 98 -32.75 -0.32 -6.20
C SER A 98 -31.83 0.60 -6.99
N GLN A 99 -31.56 1.80 -6.48
CA GLN A 99 -30.72 2.77 -7.18
C GLN A 99 -29.21 2.55 -6.99
N TYR A 100 -28.77 2.10 -5.82
CA TYR A 100 -27.33 2.09 -5.45
C TYR A 100 -26.72 0.72 -5.20
N HIS A 101 -27.54 -0.33 -5.03
CA HIS A 101 -27.06 -1.64 -4.58
C HIS A 101 -27.56 -2.81 -5.44
N LEU A 102 -28.66 -2.63 -6.19
CA LEU A 102 -29.04 -3.57 -7.23
C LEU A 102 -28.07 -3.44 -8.42
N LYS A 103 -27.38 -4.54 -8.72
CA LYS A 103 -26.52 -4.63 -9.90
C LYS A 103 -27.41 -4.48 -11.12
N LYS A 104 -27.29 -3.37 -11.88
CA LYS A 104 -27.93 -3.26 -13.19
C LYS A 104 -27.53 -4.50 -13.99
N SER A 105 -28.49 -5.35 -14.29
CA SER A 105 -28.30 -6.48 -15.19
C SER A 105 -27.69 -5.93 -16.49
N THR A 106 -26.43 -6.27 -16.76
CA THR A 106 -25.87 -6.17 -18.11
C THR A 106 -26.42 -7.35 -18.89
N GLY A 107 -27.65 -7.20 -19.39
CA GLY A 107 -28.34 -8.23 -20.15
C GLY A 107 -29.57 -7.63 -20.80
N GLY A 108 -29.45 -7.32 -22.09
CA GLY A 108 -30.52 -6.77 -22.89
C GLY A 108 -31.61 -7.78 -23.20
N HIS A 109 -32.82 -7.25 -23.36
CA HIS A 109 -33.71 -7.45 -24.50
C HIS A 109 -34.62 -6.22 -24.56
#